data_AF-A0A2M8GL52-F1
#
_entry.id   AF-A0A2M8GL52-F1
#
_cell.length_a   1.000
_cell.length_b   1.000
_cell.length_c   1.000
_cell.angle_alpha   90.00
_cell.angle_beta   90.00
_cell.angle_gamma   90.00
#
_symmetry.space_group_name_H-M   'P 1'
#
loop_
_entity.id
_entity.type
_entity.pdbx_description
1 polymer ?
#
loop_
_entity_poly.entity_id
_entity_poly.type
_entity_poly.pdbx_seq_one_letter_code
_entity_poly.pdbx_strand_id
1 'polypeptide(L)'
;MDEVNKVFTRLIPNEEDFFSIIVALDTISKKTNFIITGYSINLQTTNKNKLALTIGGAGDNEAFFNFLRDYRYVGGRLITIDKINYNTTTFAQTQLGVNFYNGNESKSTLITAAKLSQADKKLIKEILNKVTLELKGGDEDKSASSSAYSIKNNPF
;
A
#
# COMPACT_ATOMS: atom_id res chain seq x y z
N MET A 1 -4.46 -2.80 -22.00
CA MET A 1 -5.17 -2.19 -20.85
C MET A 1 -4.83 -0.71 -20.81
N ASP A 2 -5.84 0.13 -20.59
CA ASP A 2 -5.73 1.58 -20.39
C ASP A 2 -4.77 1.90 -19.22
N GLU A 3 -3.94 2.94 -19.35
CA GLU A 3 -2.94 3.33 -18.35
C GLU A 3 -3.60 3.66 -17.00
N VAL A 4 -4.78 4.30 -17.04
CA VAL A 4 -5.60 4.59 -15.87
C VAL A 4 -6.01 3.31 -15.13
N ASN A 5 -6.40 2.27 -15.88
CA ASN A 5 -6.77 0.99 -15.28
C ASN A 5 -5.56 0.32 -14.63
N LYS A 6 -4.36 0.45 -15.20
CA LYS A 6 -3.13 -0.12 -14.62
C LYS A 6 -2.73 0.58 -13.31
N VAL A 7 -2.92 1.90 -13.22
CA VAL A 7 -2.69 2.66 -11.99
C VAL A 7 -3.70 2.27 -10.92
N PHE A 8 -4.98 2.18 -11.29
CA PHE A 8 -6.06 1.83 -10.38
C PHE A 8 -5.89 0.42 -9.79
N THR A 9 -5.60 -0.59 -10.61
CA THR A 9 -5.40 -1.97 -10.13
C THR A 9 -4.15 -2.17 -9.30
N ARG A 10 -3.17 -1.25 -9.40
CA ARG A 10 -2.00 -1.24 -8.50
C ARG A 10 -2.36 -0.65 -7.14
N LEU A 11 -3.03 0.51 -7.14
CA LEU A 11 -3.41 1.25 -5.93
C LEU A 11 -4.48 0.55 -5.10
N ILE A 12 -5.45 -0.09 -5.75
CA ILE A 12 -6.54 -0.83 -5.13
C ILE A 12 -6.48 -2.26 -5.71
N PRO A 13 -5.69 -3.16 -5.09
CA PRO A 13 -5.62 -4.55 -5.55
C PRO A 13 -6.96 -5.25 -5.35
N ASN A 14 -7.20 -6.35 -6.07
CA ASN A 14 -8.45 -7.12 -5.93
C ASN A 14 -8.57 -7.77 -4.53
N GLU A 15 -7.44 -8.17 -3.95
CA GLU A 15 -7.34 -8.69 -2.60
C GLU A 15 -6.25 -7.93 -1.86
N GLU A 16 -6.54 -7.51 -0.62
CA GLU A 16 -5.52 -7.01 0.30
C GLU A 16 -5.13 -8.14 1.23
N ASP A 17 -3.82 -8.36 1.35
CA ASP A 17 -3.27 -9.33 2.30
C ASP A 17 -2.42 -8.60 3.35
N PHE A 18 -2.39 -9.17 4.55
CA PHE A 18 -1.74 -8.55 5.69
C PHE A 18 -0.21 -8.38 5.49
N PHE A 19 0.43 -9.28 4.74
CA PHE A 19 1.87 -9.20 4.49
C PHE A 19 2.20 -8.08 3.50
N SER A 20 1.43 -7.94 2.42
CA SER A 20 1.55 -6.84 1.46
C SER A 20 1.40 -5.48 2.15
N ILE A 21 0.47 -5.38 3.09
CA ILE A 21 0.24 -4.17 3.88
C ILE A 21 1.41 -3.90 4.82
N ILE A 22 1.94 -4.91 5.51
CA ILE A 22 3.14 -4.76 6.33
C ILE A 22 4.32 -4.30 5.48
N VAL A 23 4.52 -4.88 4.28
CA VAL A 23 5.61 -4.49 3.39
C VAL A 23 5.47 -3.04 2.93
N ALA A 24 4.26 -2.58 2.60
CA ALA A 24 4.00 -1.19 2.26
C ALA A 24 4.32 -0.25 3.44
N LEU A 25 3.91 -0.64 4.65
CA LEU A 25 4.15 0.10 5.88
C LEU A 25 5.64 0.12 6.30
N ASP A 26 6.36 -0.99 6.12
CA ASP A 26 7.80 -1.08 6.34
C ASP A 26 8.58 -0.22 5.34
N THR A 27 8.14 -0.19 4.08
CA THR A 27 8.73 0.65 3.04
C THR A 27 8.63 2.13 3.40
N ILE A 28 7.46 2.60 3.88
CA ILE A 28 7.35 3.99 4.33
C ILE A 28 8.14 4.24 5.61
N SER A 29 8.13 3.31 6.55
CA SER A 29 8.89 3.42 7.81
C SER A 29 10.37 3.68 7.53
N LYS A 30 10.96 2.91 6.61
CA LYS A 30 12.35 3.10 6.14
C LYS A 30 12.57 4.41 5.40
N LYS A 31 11.61 4.85 4.57
CA LYS A 31 11.74 6.09 3.81
C LYS A 31 11.69 7.34 4.69
N THR A 32 10.88 7.31 5.75
CA THR A 32 10.60 8.50 6.57
C THR A 32 11.26 8.49 7.93
N ASN A 33 12.03 7.44 8.25
CA ASN A 33 12.62 7.19 9.58
C ASN A 33 11.58 7.11 10.71
N PHE A 34 10.30 6.94 10.38
CA PHE A 34 9.25 6.77 11.36
C PHE A 34 9.09 5.28 11.65
N ILE A 35 9.60 4.82 12.78
CA ILE A 35 9.69 3.39 13.11
C ILE A 35 8.31 2.90 13.54
N ILE A 36 7.76 1.93 12.81
CA ILE A 36 6.50 1.30 13.20
C ILE A 36 6.81 0.23 14.25
N THR A 37 6.20 0.34 15.42
CA THR A 37 6.44 -0.51 16.59
C THR A 37 5.40 -1.60 16.78
N GLY A 38 4.25 -1.49 16.11
CA GLY A 38 3.21 -2.50 16.18
C GLY A 38 2.03 -2.24 15.25
N TYR A 39 1.26 -3.31 15.02
CA TYR A 39 0.07 -3.31 14.17
C TYR A 39 -1.08 -3.99 14.91
N SER A 40 -2.28 -3.43 14.83
CA SER A 40 -3.49 -4.03 15.37
C SER A 40 -4.61 -3.92 14.36
N ILE A 41 -5.21 -5.04 13.95
CA ILE A 41 -6.35 -5.02 13.03
C ILE A 41 -7.61 -4.60 13.79
N ASN A 42 -8.34 -3.62 13.26
CA ASN A 42 -9.66 -3.27 13.74
C ASN A 42 -10.72 -4.08 12.99
N LEU A 43 -11.10 -5.22 13.56
CA LEU A 43 -12.09 -6.13 12.96
C LEU A 43 -13.50 -5.53 12.86
N GLN A 44 -13.84 -4.56 13.72
CA GLN A 44 -15.17 -3.93 13.74
C GLN A 44 -15.37 -3.00 12.55
N THR A 45 -14.31 -2.32 12.12
CA THR A 45 -14.37 -1.37 11.01
C THR A 45 -13.83 -1.95 9.71
N THR A 46 -13.18 -3.12 9.76
CA THR A 46 -12.77 -3.91 8.60
C THR A 46 -13.99 -4.55 7.93
N ASN A 47 -14.01 -4.55 6.60
CA ASN A 47 -15.03 -5.21 5.81
C ASN A 47 -14.41 -5.79 4.52
N LYS A 48 -15.24 -6.35 3.65
CA LYS A 48 -14.81 -7.00 2.40
C LYS A 48 -13.93 -6.12 1.49
N ASN A 49 -14.10 -4.79 1.56
CA ASN A 49 -13.46 -3.81 0.69
C ASN A 49 -12.48 -2.88 1.39
N LYS A 50 -12.27 -3.11 2.70
CA LYS A 50 -11.46 -2.22 3.52
C LYS A 50 -10.84 -2.97 4.68
N LEU A 51 -9.52 -2.98 4.78
CA LEU A 51 -8.81 -3.40 5.98
C LEU A 51 -8.48 -2.18 6.83
N ALA A 52 -8.98 -2.15 8.06
CA ALA A 52 -8.71 -1.09 9.03
C ALA A 52 -7.68 -1.56 10.05
N LEU A 53 -6.66 -0.75 10.29
CA LEU A 53 -5.53 -1.05 11.17
C LEU A 53 -5.22 0.14 12.07
N THR A 54 -4.72 -0.15 13.26
CA THR A 54 -4.03 0.81 14.11
C THR A 54 -2.54 0.48 14.06
N ILE A 55 -1.71 1.45 13.68
CA ILE A 55 -0.26 1.35 13.73
C ILE A 55 0.27 2.17 14.90
N GLY A 56 1.17 1.58 15.68
CA GLY A 56 1.98 2.30 16.66
C GLY A 56 3.30 2.69 16.02
N GLY A 57 3.80 3.90 16.29
CA GLY A 57 5.09 4.31 15.77
C GLY A 57 5.84 5.28 16.68
N ALA A 58 7.14 5.29 16.48
CA ALA A 58 8.11 6.09 17.20
C ALA A 58 9.02 6.81 16.21
N GLY A 59 9.27 8.08 16.47
CA GLY A 59 10.10 8.95 15.65
C GLY A 59 9.99 10.38 16.14
N ASP A 60 10.93 11.22 15.75
CA ASP A 60 10.82 12.65 16.02
C ASP A 60 9.70 13.29 15.15
N ASN A 61 9.49 14.59 15.36
CA ASN A 61 8.45 15.34 14.65
C ASN A 61 8.67 15.32 13.14
N GLU A 62 9.92 15.45 12.71
CA GLU A 62 10.26 15.48 11.30
C GLU A 62 9.94 14.13 10.64
N ALA A 63 10.34 13.02 11.25
CA ALA A 63 10.03 11.67 10.80
C ALA A 63 8.51 11.44 10.70
N PHE A 64 7.75 11.89 11.70
CA PHE A 64 6.30 11.77 11.70
C PHE A 64 5.64 12.63 10.60
N PHE A 65 6.05 13.88 10.42
CA PHE A 65 5.52 14.72 9.35
C PHE A 65 5.91 14.20 7.95
N ASN A 66 7.12 13.66 7.80
CA ASN A 66 7.55 12.99 6.59
C ASN A 66 6.67 11.77 6.29
N PHE A 67 6.32 10.98 7.31
CA PHE A 67 5.34 9.89 7.19
C PHE A 67 3.98 10.41 6.69
N LEU A 68 3.44 11.46 7.31
CA LEU A 68 2.14 12.04 6.92
C LEU A 68 2.14 12.66 5.51
N ARG A 69 3.30 13.09 5.00
CA ARG A 69 3.42 13.58 3.63
C ARG A 69 3.39 12.44 2.62
N ASP A 70 4.03 11.32 2.93
CA ASP A 70 4.32 10.28 1.96
C ASP A 70 3.36 9.07 2.02
N TYR A 71 2.61 8.87 3.12
CA TYR A 71 1.80 7.65 3.34
C TYR A 71 0.77 7.31 2.27
N ARG A 72 0.23 8.29 1.56
CA ARG A 72 -0.94 8.10 0.68
C ARG A 72 -0.71 7.09 -0.46
N TYR A 73 0.54 6.94 -0.90
CA TYR A 73 0.89 6.15 -2.09
C TYR A 73 2.13 5.26 -1.93
N VAL A 74 2.76 5.23 -0.74
CA VAL A 74 3.95 4.40 -0.53
C VAL A 74 3.57 2.93 -0.47
N GLY A 75 4.39 2.09 -1.11
CA GLY A 75 4.10 0.66 -1.30
C GLY A 75 3.13 0.38 -2.46
N GLY A 76 2.74 1.41 -3.22
CA GLY A 76 1.87 1.26 -4.38
C GLY A 76 0.42 0.98 -4.02
N ARG A 77 -0.01 1.30 -2.77
CA ARG A 77 -1.37 1.12 -2.26
C ARG A 77 -2.00 2.45 -1.90
N LEU A 78 -3.32 2.53 -2.03
CA LEU A 78 -4.09 3.64 -1.49
C LEU A 78 -4.26 3.45 0.02
N ILE A 79 -3.66 4.36 0.80
CA ILE A 79 -3.76 4.38 2.25
C ILE A 79 -4.47 5.67 2.68
N THR A 80 -5.46 5.54 3.57
CA THR A 80 -6.08 6.70 4.23
C THR A 80 -5.83 6.65 5.74
N ILE A 81 -5.72 7.81 6.37
CA ILE A 81 -5.66 7.93 7.83
C ILE A 81 -7.05 8.33 8.33
N ASP A 82 -7.58 7.57 9.28
CA ASP A 82 -8.86 7.81 9.96
C ASP A 82 -8.65 8.64 11.23
N LYS A 83 -7.67 8.25 12.05
CA LYS A 83 -7.41 8.89 13.34
C LYS A 83 -5.92 9.00 13.60
N ILE A 84 -5.51 10.13 14.19
CA ILE A 84 -4.16 10.36 14.68
C ILE A 84 -4.24 10.58 16.19
N ASN A 85 -3.50 9.80 16.96
CA ASN A 85 -3.24 10.04 18.37
C ASN A 85 -1.74 10.31 18.51
N TYR A 86 -1.40 11.59 18.67
CA TYR A 86 -0.03 12.06 18.64
C TYR A 86 0.25 12.82 19.93
N ASN A 87 1.32 12.42 20.63
CA ASN A 87 1.74 13.02 21.88
C ASN A 87 3.12 13.68 21.69
N THR A 88 3.14 15.01 21.73
CA THR A 88 4.33 15.86 21.56
C THR A 88 5.33 15.76 22.70
N THR A 89 4.97 15.12 23.82
CA THR A 89 5.81 15.07 25.02
C THR A 89 6.66 13.80 25.06
N THR A 90 6.15 12.69 24.52
CA THR A 90 6.84 11.39 24.59
C THR A 90 7.33 10.84 23.26
N PHE A 91 6.87 11.33 22.09
CA PHE A 91 7.27 10.97 20.70
C PHE A 91 7.31 9.47 20.31
N ALA A 92 7.36 8.57 21.28
CA ALA A 92 7.50 7.12 21.20
C ALA A 92 6.14 6.41 21.19
N GLN A 93 5.02 7.15 21.22
CA GLN A 93 3.69 6.61 21.40
C GLN A 93 2.67 7.22 20.43
N THR A 94 3.10 7.48 19.19
CA THR A 94 2.15 7.92 18.15
C THR A 94 1.34 6.71 17.68
N GLN A 95 0.01 6.84 17.65
CA GLN A 95 -0.87 5.84 17.08
C GLN A 95 -1.66 6.42 15.91
N LEU A 96 -1.76 5.66 14.84
CA LEU A 96 -2.48 6.04 13.62
C LEU A 96 -3.49 4.95 13.27
N GLY A 97 -4.76 5.34 13.13
CA GLY A 97 -5.76 4.52 12.46
C GLY A 97 -5.61 4.71 10.96
N VAL A 98 -5.31 3.64 10.22
CA VAL A 98 -5.14 3.64 8.77
C VAL A 98 -6.10 2.65 8.11
N ASN A 99 -6.51 2.94 6.88
CA ASN A 99 -7.31 2.05 6.06
C ASN A 99 -6.63 1.74 4.74
N PHE A 100 -6.74 0.47 4.34
CA PHE A 100 -6.34 -0.06 3.04
C PHE A 100 -7.59 -0.53 2.31
N TYR A 101 -7.60 -0.40 0.98
CA TYR A 101 -8.80 -0.65 0.17
C TYR A 101 -8.51 -1.70 -0.90
N ASN A 102 -9.46 -2.62 -1.08
CA ASN A 102 -9.43 -3.63 -2.12
C ASN A 102 -10.68 -3.62 -3.01
N GLY A 103 -10.49 -4.08 -4.24
CA GLY A 103 -11.54 -4.28 -5.24
C GLY A 103 -12.58 -5.29 -4.77
N ASN A 104 -13.84 -5.03 -5.10
CA ASN A 104 -14.95 -5.93 -4.78
C ASN A 104 -15.05 -7.05 -5.81
N GLU A 105 -14.14 -8.03 -5.75
CA GLU A 105 -14.35 -9.27 -6.48
C GLU A 105 -15.05 -10.24 -5.52
N SER A 106 -16.39 -10.19 -5.49
CA SER A 106 -17.13 -11.44 -5.28
C SER A 106 -16.55 -12.44 -6.27
N LYS A 107 -16.06 -13.60 -5.83
CA LYS A 107 -15.58 -14.69 -6.70
C LYS A 107 -16.68 -15.13 -7.67
N SER A 108 -16.94 -14.35 -8.70
CA SER A 108 -17.93 -14.61 -9.73
C SER A 108 -17.41 -13.95 -11.00
N THR A 109 -16.90 -14.79 -11.87
CA THR A 109 -16.65 -14.51 -13.29
C THR A 109 -15.40 -13.68 -13.55
N LEU A 110 -14.29 -14.42 -13.67
CA LEU A 110 -13.17 -14.11 -14.55
C LEU A 110 -13.63 -13.28 -15.77
N ILE A 111 -12.94 -12.17 -16.01
CA ILE A 111 -12.96 -11.40 -17.26
C ILE A 111 -14.23 -10.57 -17.49
N THR A 112 -14.39 -9.46 -16.77
CA THR A 112 -14.51 -8.17 -17.45
C THR A 112 -13.93 -7.12 -16.52
N ALA A 113 -12.75 -6.59 -16.84
CA ALA A 113 -12.25 -5.37 -16.22
C ALA A 113 -13.42 -4.40 -16.12
N ALA A 114 -13.85 -4.05 -14.91
CA ALA A 114 -14.83 -3.00 -14.70
C ALA A 114 -14.37 -1.80 -15.52
N LYS A 115 -15.02 -1.56 -16.66
CA LYS A 115 -14.65 -0.48 -17.55
C LYS A 115 -15.03 0.77 -16.79
N LEU A 116 -14.06 1.39 -16.12
CA LEU A 116 -14.19 2.74 -15.58
C LEU A 116 -14.97 3.57 -16.60
N SER A 117 -16.06 4.19 -16.17
CA SER A 117 -16.86 5.00 -17.07
C SER A 117 -15.99 6.12 -17.63
N GLN A 118 -16.37 6.72 -18.77
CA GLN A 118 -15.61 7.85 -19.29
C GLN A 118 -15.55 9.02 -18.28
N ALA A 119 -16.58 9.16 -17.44
CA ALA A 119 -16.61 10.14 -16.36
C ALA A 119 -15.56 9.82 -15.28
N ASP A 120 -15.46 8.57 -14.85
CA ASP A 120 -14.47 8.14 -13.85
C ASP A 120 -13.04 8.33 -14.38
N LYS A 121 -12.80 8.00 -15.65
CA LYS A 121 -11.50 8.21 -16.29
C LYS A 121 -11.12 9.69 -16.38
N LYS A 122 -12.10 10.57 -16.64
CA LYS A 122 -11.88 12.01 -16.69
C LYS A 122 -11.57 12.56 -15.29
N LEU A 123 -12.32 12.15 -14.29
CA LEU A 123 -12.10 12.54 -12.89
C LEU A 123 -10.73 12.08 -12.40
N ILE A 124 -10.35 10.84 -12.69
CA ILE A 124 -9.03 10.31 -12.34
C ILE A 124 -7.93 11.10 -13.07
N LYS A 125 -8.06 11.41 -14.36
CA LYS A 125 -7.09 12.26 -15.06
C LYS A 125 -6.97 13.66 -14.45
N GLU A 126 -8.07 14.27 -14.05
CA GLU A 126 -8.06 15.57 -13.37
C GLU A 126 -7.38 15.52 -11.99
N ILE A 127 -7.53 14.41 -11.26
CA ILE A 127 -6.83 14.18 -9.99
C ILE A 127 -5.35 13.91 -10.25
N LEU A 128 -5.00 13.06 -11.22
CA LEU A 128 -3.62 12.75 -11.59
C LEU A 128 -2.85 13.99 -12.04
N ASN A 129 -3.49 14.93 -12.75
CA ASN A 129 -2.87 16.20 -13.14
C ASN A 129 -2.51 17.10 -11.94
N LYS A 130 -3.11 16.85 -10.77
CA LYS A 130 -2.85 17.57 -9.52
C LYS A 130 -1.91 16.82 -8.58
N VAL A 131 -1.45 15.63 -8.97
CA VAL A 131 -0.64 14.73 -8.13
C VAL A 131 0.67 14.41 -8.85
N THR A 132 1.80 14.81 -8.27
CA THR A 132 3.13 14.36 -8.73
C THR A 132 3.31 12.90 -8.34
N LEU A 133 3.20 11.98 -9.30
CA LEU A 133 3.45 10.56 -9.09
C LEU A 133 4.89 10.22 -9.44
N GLU A 134 5.74 10.03 -8.43
CA GLU A 134 7.03 9.36 -8.62
C GLU A 134 6.82 7.84 -8.62
N LEU A 135 6.38 7.33 -9.77
CA LEU A 135 6.37 5.91 -10.05
C LEU A 135 7.80 5.47 -10.39
N LYS A 136 8.51 4.87 -9.43
CA LYS A 136 9.71 4.09 -9.76
C LYS A 136 9.26 2.91 -10.63
N GLY A 137 9.43 3.06 -11.94
CA GLY A 137 9.18 2.01 -12.91
C GLY A 137 10.17 0.87 -12.71
N GLY A 138 9.67 -0.32 -12.41
CA GLY A 138 10.39 -1.57 -12.63
C GLY A 138 10.32 -1.91 -14.11
N ASP A 139 11.20 -1.29 -14.88
CA ASP A 139 11.68 -1.81 -16.16
C ASP A 139 13.18 -2.09 -15.98
N GLU A 140 13.48 -3.18 -15.27
CA GLU A 140 14.78 -3.85 -15.36
C GLU A 140 14.52 -5.29 -15.81
N ASP A 141 14.91 -5.52 -17.08
CA ASP A 141 15.40 -6.74 -17.67
C ASP A 141 14.50 -7.99 -17.78
N LYS A 142 14.01 -8.15 -19.02
CA LYS A 142 14.17 -9.41 -19.75
C LYS A 142 15.65 -9.83 -19.73
N SER A 143 16.00 -10.74 -18.84
CA SER A 143 17.02 -11.75 -19.13
C SER A 143 16.58 -13.08 -18.55
N ALA A 144 16.38 -14.03 -19.45
CA ALA A 144 16.28 -15.43 -19.12
C ALA A 144 17.55 -15.85 -18.36
N SER A 145 17.38 -16.29 -17.13
CA SER A 145 18.30 -17.25 -16.54
C SER A 145 17.49 -18.28 -15.77
N SER A 146 17.52 -19.50 -16.28
CA SER A 146 17.02 -20.69 -15.63
C SER A 146 17.72 -20.85 -14.28
N SER A 147 17.04 -20.52 -13.19
CA SER A 147 17.46 -20.97 -11.85
C SER A 147 17.17 -22.47 -11.74
N ALA A 148 18.04 -23.28 -12.37
CA ALA A 148 18.16 -24.69 -12.06
C ALA A 148 18.71 -24.80 -10.63
N TYR A 149 17.83 -25.05 -9.67
CA TYR A 149 18.24 -25.37 -8.31
C TYR A 149 19.07 -26.65 -8.35
N SER A 150 20.36 -26.54 -8.01
CA SER A 150 21.21 -27.71 -7.81
C SER A 150 20.86 -28.33 -6.46
N ILE A 151 20.15 -29.45 -6.48
CA ILE A 151 19.90 -30.29 -5.31
C ILE A 151 21.26 -30.84 -4.87
N LYS A 152 21.66 -30.56 -3.63
CA LYS A 152 22.88 -31.09 -3.04
C LYS A 152 22.68 -32.59 -2.76
N ASN A 153 22.95 -33.43 -3.75
CA ASN A 153 23.08 -34.87 -3.56
C ASN A 153 24.45 -35.15 -2.93
N ASN A 154 24.48 -35.43 -1.63
CA ASN A 154 25.61 -36.15 -1.07
C ASN A 154 25.10 -37.20 -0.09
N PRO A 155 24.97 -38.47 -0.51
CA PRO A 155 24.58 -39.55 0.35
C PRO A 155 25.81 -40.40 0.70
N PHE A 156 26.67 -39.93 1.61
CA PHE A 156 27.61 -40.73 2.40
C PHE A 156 28.01 -39.96 3.66
#